data_AF-A0A379WMP2-F1
#
_entry.id   AF-A0A379WMP2-F1
#
_cell.length_a   1.000
_cell.length_b   1.000
_cell.length_c   1.000
_cell.angle_alpha   90.00
_cell.angle_beta   90.00
_cell.angle_gamma   90.00
#
_symmetry.space_group_name_H-M   'P 1'
#
loop_
_entity.id
_entity.type
_entity.pdbx_description
1 polymer ?
#
loop_
_entity_poly.entity_id
_entity_poly.type
_entity_poly.pdbx_seq_one_letter_code
_entity_poly.pdbx_strand_id
1 'polypeptide(L)'
;MLPEIPGAQTTKFNKDHFVKRGVTERFCPHCAALALFSLQLNAPAGGKGYRTGLRGGGPLTTLVELQEYQGERQTPLWRKLWLNVMPQDTADLPLPDQCDATVFPWLAATRTSEQANAVTTPEQVNKLQAYWGMPRRIRLDFATLQSGCCDICGAESDELLGFMTVKNYGVNYDGWRHPLTPYRAPVKDQNAFFSVKPQPGGLIWRDWLGLSQNNQTEANYESPAQVVKVFNARSLTDVKAGIWGFGADFDNMKIRCWYEHHFPLLMTEGLIPDLRKAVQTAARLLSLLRSALKEAWFANAKDARGDFSFIDIDFWNLTQGRFLNLIHDLENGHKPDERLNKWQRELWLFTRCYFDDRVFTNPYESSDLERIMKARKKYFTSSAESKARKPPKQRSRRLLNEYCDER
;
A
#
# COMPACT_ATOMS: atom_id res chain seq x y z
N MET A 1 4.96 20.73 -11.97
CA MET A 1 5.16 20.23 -10.58
C MET A 1 4.26 19.04 -10.26
N LEU A 2 3.06 18.99 -10.85
CA LEU A 2 2.12 17.89 -10.76
C LEU A 2 2.52 16.71 -11.69
N PRO A 3 2.73 15.49 -11.18
CA PRO A 3 3.17 14.35 -11.99
C PRO A 3 2.17 13.85 -13.04
N GLU A 4 0.88 14.15 -12.87
CA GLU A 4 -0.23 13.77 -13.75
C GLU A 4 -0.40 14.67 -14.97
N ILE A 5 0.17 15.87 -14.92
CA ILE A 5 0.06 16.83 -16.02
C ILE A 5 0.99 16.40 -17.16
N PRO A 6 0.49 16.34 -18.41
CA PRO A 6 1.25 15.81 -19.53
C PRO A 6 2.46 16.68 -19.85
N GLY A 7 3.63 16.05 -19.94
CA GLY A 7 4.82 16.67 -20.52
C GLY A 7 4.78 16.69 -22.05
N ALA A 8 5.75 17.38 -22.66
CA ALA A 8 5.83 17.58 -24.11
C ALA A 8 5.69 16.28 -24.93
N GLN A 9 6.30 15.19 -24.46
CA GLN A 9 6.20 13.89 -25.13
C GLN A 9 4.79 13.29 -25.04
N THR A 10 4.15 13.35 -23.88
CA THR A 10 2.78 12.85 -23.67
C THR A 10 1.79 13.59 -24.55
N THR A 11 1.91 14.92 -24.62
CA THR A 11 1.10 15.78 -25.50
C THR A 11 1.35 15.48 -26.97
N LYS A 12 2.61 15.37 -27.40
CA LYS A 12 2.97 15.07 -28.80
C LYS A 12 2.36 13.75 -29.31
N PHE A 13 2.29 12.74 -28.44
CA PHE A 13 1.74 11.42 -28.77
C PHE A 13 0.27 11.24 -28.36
N ASN A 14 -0.42 12.30 -27.91
CA ASN A 14 -1.81 12.26 -27.44
C ASN A 14 -2.08 11.15 -26.40
N LYS A 15 -1.14 10.95 -25.47
CA LYS A 15 -1.22 9.93 -24.41
C LYS A 15 -1.96 10.41 -23.15
N ASP A 16 -2.59 11.57 -23.24
CA ASP A 16 -3.22 12.33 -22.16
C ASP A 16 -4.74 12.48 -22.34
N HIS A 17 -5.38 11.48 -22.97
CA HIS A 17 -6.79 11.51 -23.38
C HIS A 17 -7.78 11.94 -22.27
N PHE A 18 -7.50 11.58 -21.02
CA PHE A 18 -8.36 11.90 -19.87
C PHE A 18 -7.89 13.10 -19.03
N VAL A 19 -6.80 13.77 -19.42
CA VAL A 19 -6.24 14.90 -18.68
C VAL A 19 -6.53 16.19 -19.42
N LYS A 20 -7.23 17.13 -18.75
CA LYS A 20 -7.49 18.45 -19.30
C LYS A 20 -6.18 19.26 -19.35
N ARG A 21 -5.86 19.80 -20.52
CA ARG A 21 -4.68 20.67 -20.74
C ARG A 21 -5.01 22.11 -20.32
N GLY A 22 -4.00 22.86 -19.89
CA GLY A 22 -4.12 24.31 -19.60
C GLY A 22 -4.93 24.68 -18.35
N VAL A 23 -5.20 23.72 -17.46
CA VAL A 23 -6.01 23.95 -16.23
C VAL A 23 -5.18 24.03 -14.95
N THR A 24 -3.85 24.00 -15.04
CA THR A 24 -2.92 24.01 -13.90
C THR A 24 -1.66 24.81 -14.24
N GLU A 25 -1.85 26.04 -14.71
CA GLU A 25 -0.78 26.91 -15.20
C GLU A 25 -0.29 27.90 -14.13
N ARG A 26 -1.15 28.31 -13.18
CA ARG A 26 -0.87 29.40 -12.24
C ARG A 26 -1.22 29.02 -10.81
N PHE A 27 -0.22 28.93 -9.94
CA PHE A 27 -0.40 28.49 -8.55
C PHE A 27 -0.17 29.66 -7.59
N CYS A 28 -1.00 29.81 -6.55
CA CYS A 28 -0.63 30.69 -5.44
C CYS A 28 0.59 30.12 -4.68
N PRO A 29 1.31 30.93 -3.89
CA PRO A 29 2.51 30.47 -3.18
C PRO A 29 2.26 29.25 -2.29
N HIS A 30 1.09 29.17 -1.65
CA HIS A 30 0.70 28.03 -0.81
C HIS A 30 0.59 26.72 -1.62
N CYS A 31 -0.15 26.72 -2.73
CA CYS A 31 -0.30 25.55 -3.59
C CYS A 31 1.02 25.17 -4.28
N ALA A 32 1.84 26.14 -4.64
CA ALA A 32 3.18 25.90 -5.20
C ALA A 32 4.10 25.21 -4.18
N ALA A 33 4.09 25.64 -2.92
CA ALA A 33 4.86 25.01 -1.85
C ALA A 33 4.40 23.55 -1.61
N LEU A 34 3.10 23.30 -1.55
CA LEU A 34 2.55 21.94 -1.40
C LEU A 34 2.89 21.03 -2.58
N ALA A 35 2.75 21.54 -3.81
CA ALA A 35 3.09 20.79 -5.02
C ALA A 35 4.59 20.48 -5.10
N LEU A 36 5.45 21.45 -4.74
CA LEU A 36 6.89 21.25 -4.67
C LEU A 36 7.25 20.21 -3.61
N PHE A 37 6.68 20.33 -2.41
CA PHE A 37 6.91 19.38 -1.32
C PHE A 37 6.50 17.96 -1.71
N SER A 38 5.29 17.79 -2.26
CA SER A 38 4.80 16.49 -2.74
C SER A 38 5.70 15.89 -3.82
N LEU A 39 6.13 16.71 -4.79
CA LEU A 39 7.03 16.26 -5.85
C LEU A 39 8.39 15.84 -5.30
N GLN A 40 8.98 16.58 -4.37
CA GLN A 40 10.28 16.23 -3.78
C GLN A 40 10.19 14.93 -2.97
N LEU A 41 9.14 14.82 -2.16
CA LEU A 41 8.93 13.68 -1.26
C LEU A 41 8.62 12.38 -2.02
N ASN A 42 7.90 12.46 -3.14
CA ASN A 42 7.43 11.32 -3.92
C ASN A 42 8.13 11.17 -5.28
N ALA A 43 9.18 11.96 -5.54
CA ALA A 43 9.81 12.10 -6.85
C ALA A 43 10.02 10.75 -7.56
N PRO A 44 9.32 10.49 -8.68
CA PRO A 44 9.47 9.24 -9.41
C PRO A 44 10.83 9.16 -10.09
N ALA A 45 11.15 8.01 -10.69
CA ALA A 45 12.29 7.96 -11.60
C ALA A 45 12.02 8.93 -12.77
N GLY A 46 13.07 9.57 -13.29
CA GLY A 46 12.89 10.70 -14.23
C GLY A 46 13.84 10.71 -15.44
N GLY A 47 14.42 9.56 -15.79
CA GLY A 47 15.49 9.51 -16.80
C GLY A 47 16.85 9.97 -16.25
N LYS A 48 17.80 10.25 -17.14
CA LYS A 48 19.22 10.46 -16.78
C LYS A 48 19.42 11.64 -15.84
N GLY A 49 19.95 11.35 -14.64
CA GLY A 49 20.30 12.34 -13.61
C GLY A 49 19.14 12.81 -12.75
N TYR A 50 17.90 12.43 -13.06
CA TYR A 50 16.72 12.80 -12.27
C TYR A 50 16.55 11.83 -11.10
N ARG A 51 17.01 12.25 -9.90
CA ARG A 51 17.01 11.44 -8.67
C ARG A 51 15.61 11.23 -8.09
N THR A 52 15.34 10.02 -7.61
CA THR A 52 14.08 9.69 -6.93
C THR A 52 14.03 10.30 -5.54
N GLY A 53 12.83 10.29 -4.94
CA GLY A 53 12.62 10.56 -3.53
C GLY A 53 13.58 9.77 -2.63
N LEU A 54 13.84 10.30 -1.44
CA LEU A 54 14.65 9.65 -0.39
C LEU A 54 14.12 8.25 -0.04
N ARG A 55 12.81 8.06 -0.22
CA ARG A 55 12.08 6.81 0.05
C ARG A 55 11.95 5.94 -1.22
N GLY A 56 12.69 6.25 -2.28
CA GLY A 56 12.47 5.75 -3.63
C GLY A 56 11.39 6.51 -4.39
N GLY A 57 11.15 6.14 -5.66
CA GLY A 57 10.09 6.74 -6.49
C GLY A 57 8.72 6.10 -6.22
N GLY A 58 7.71 6.92 -5.92
CA GLY A 58 6.35 6.48 -5.59
C GLY A 58 6.23 5.67 -4.30
N PRO A 59 6.83 6.09 -3.17
CA PRO A 59 6.73 5.37 -1.91
C PRO A 59 5.30 5.41 -1.35
N LEU A 60 4.91 4.38 -0.61
CA LEU A 60 3.72 4.44 0.22
C LEU A 60 3.98 5.28 1.48
N THR A 61 3.01 6.12 1.84
CA THR A 61 2.95 6.80 3.13
C THR A 61 1.82 6.19 3.94
N THR A 62 2.05 5.93 5.22
CA THR A 62 1.04 5.44 6.16
C THR A 62 1.00 6.32 7.39
N LEU A 63 -0.17 6.83 7.71
CA LEU A 63 -0.46 7.62 8.89
C LEU A 63 -1.39 6.84 9.82
N VAL A 64 -1.28 7.11 11.12
CA VAL A 64 -2.30 6.72 12.10
C VAL A 64 -3.47 7.67 11.96
N GLU A 65 -4.67 7.11 11.77
CA GLU A 65 -5.91 7.87 11.64
C GLU A 65 -6.69 7.84 12.94
N LEU A 66 -6.95 8.99 13.56
CA LEU A 66 -7.85 9.07 14.71
C LEU A 66 -9.30 9.01 14.24
N GLN A 67 -9.97 7.89 14.50
CA GLN A 67 -11.38 7.68 14.13
C GLN A 67 -12.33 8.12 15.24
N GLU A 68 -11.94 7.89 16.50
CA GLU A 68 -12.74 8.22 17.68
C GLU A 68 -11.83 8.46 18.89
N TYR A 69 -12.18 9.45 19.72
CA TYR A 69 -11.54 9.71 21.01
C TYR A 69 -12.61 9.98 22.05
N GLN A 70 -12.61 9.22 23.15
CA GLN A 70 -13.60 9.37 24.23
C GLN A 70 -15.05 9.32 23.74
N GLY A 71 -15.35 8.47 22.74
CA GLY A 71 -16.67 8.37 22.12
C GLY A 71 -16.98 9.43 21.06
N GLU A 72 -16.10 10.43 20.87
CA GLU A 72 -16.29 11.49 19.88
C GLU A 72 -15.55 11.20 18.57
N ARG A 73 -16.28 11.21 17.45
CA ARG A 73 -15.70 11.04 16.10
C ARG A 73 -15.19 12.35 15.51
N GLN A 74 -15.79 13.48 15.89
CA GLN A 74 -15.40 14.80 15.40
C GLN A 74 -14.30 15.39 16.29
N THR A 75 -13.06 15.03 15.97
CA THR A 75 -11.89 15.51 16.71
C THR A 75 -11.18 16.65 15.97
N PRO A 76 -10.59 17.62 16.68
CA PRO A 76 -9.87 18.72 16.05
C PRO A 76 -8.62 18.23 15.31
N LEU A 77 -8.24 18.94 14.24
CA LEU A 77 -7.15 18.56 13.35
C LEU A 77 -5.83 18.31 14.10
N TRP A 78 -5.47 19.17 15.07
CA TRP A 78 -4.22 19.02 15.82
C TRP A 78 -4.11 17.67 16.53
N ARG A 79 -5.23 17.11 17.02
CA ARG A 79 -5.24 15.82 17.72
C ARG A 79 -4.99 14.68 16.74
N LYS A 80 -5.53 14.77 15.52
CA LYS A 80 -5.27 13.82 14.42
C LYS A 80 -3.80 13.88 13.98
N LEU A 81 -3.24 15.09 13.87
CA LEU A 81 -1.84 15.30 13.49
C LEU A 81 -0.88 14.78 14.56
N TRP A 82 -1.19 14.98 15.85
CA TRP A 82 -0.31 14.61 16.95
C TRP A 82 -0.02 13.11 17.04
N LEU A 83 -0.94 12.26 16.59
CA LEU A 83 -0.70 10.80 16.50
C LEU A 83 0.42 10.44 15.54
N ASN A 84 0.76 11.34 14.62
CA ASN A 84 1.77 11.14 13.58
C ASN A 84 3.07 11.93 13.84
N VAL A 85 3.18 12.57 15.01
CA VAL A 85 4.42 13.22 15.45
C VAL A 85 5.30 12.18 16.15
N MET A 86 6.49 11.96 15.60
CA MET A 86 7.44 10.99 16.12
C MET A 86 8.13 11.51 17.40
N PRO A 87 8.15 10.74 18.50
CA PRO A 87 9.05 11.02 19.61
C PRO A 87 10.49 10.89 19.18
N GLN A 88 11.34 11.80 19.65
CA GLN A 88 12.76 11.87 19.29
C GLN A 88 13.48 10.57 19.67
N ASP A 89 13.33 10.13 20.93
CA ASP A 89 14.00 8.95 21.47
C ASP A 89 13.62 7.66 20.73
N THR A 90 12.33 7.49 20.43
CA THR A 90 11.82 6.26 19.80
C THR A 90 12.08 6.19 18.29
N ALA A 91 12.37 7.34 17.68
CA ALA A 91 12.60 7.44 16.24
C ALA A 91 14.09 7.51 15.87
N ASP A 92 14.99 7.58 16.86
CA ASP A 92 16.41 7.86 16.62
C ASP A 92 16.56 9.14 15.76
N LEU A 93 15.75 10.15 16.10
CA LEU A 93 15.72 11.47 15.48
C LEU A 93 16.13 12.50 16.54
N PRO A 94 17.45 12.63 16.83
CA PRO A 94 17.91 13.57 17.84
C PRO A 94 17.51 15.01 17.46
N LEU A 95 17.14 15.80 18.47
CA LEU A 95 16.93 17.22 18.29
C LEU A 95 18.23 17.85 17.77
N PRO A 96 18.23 18.57 16.64
CA PRO A 96 19.42 19.25 16.18
C PRO A 96 19.76 20.42 17.10
N ASP A 97 21.06 20.63 17.37
CA ASP A 97 21.55 21.81 18.10
C ASP A 97 21.20 23.11 17.35
N GLN A 98 21.19 23.05 16.02
CA GLN A 98 20.82 24.16 15.14
C GLN A 98 20.01 23.68 13.93
N CYS A 99 19.01 24.46 13.56
CA CYS A 99 18.20 24.25 12.37
C CYS A 99 18.87 24.84 11.11
N ASP A 100 19.93 24.19 10.63
CA ASP A 100 20.76 24.65 9.51
C ASP A 100 20.55 23.84 8.22
N ALA A 101 21.48 23.95 7.27
CA ALA A 101 21.44 23.23 6.00
C ALA A 101 21.55 21.70 6.12
N THR A 102 22.02 21.17 7.26
CA THR A 102 22.03 19.74 7.53
C THR A 102 20.63 19.20 7.78
N VAL A 103 19.71 20.02 8.29
CA VAL A 103 18.28 19.72 8.50
C VAL A 103 17.45 20.14 7.29
N PHE A 104 17.67 21.37 6.79
CA PHE A 104 16.91 22.01 5.72
C PHE A 104 17.80 22.25 4.49
N PRO A 105 17.84 21.34 3.50
CA PRO A 105 18.83 21.37 2.42
C PRO A 105 18.86 22.64 1.56
N TRP A 106 17.80 23.46 1.60
CA TRP A 106 17.71 24.71 0.84
C TRP A 106 18.41 25.90 1.50
N LEU A 107 18.89 25.78 2.75
CA LEU A 107 19.60 26.85 3.45
C LEU A 107 21.08 27.00 3.02
N ALA A 108 21.58 26.13 2.14
CA ALA A 108 22.91 26.22 1.56
C ALA A 108 22.89 25.90 0.06
N ALA A 109 24.07 25.95 -0.57
CA ALA A 109 24.23 25.48 -1.95
C ALA A 109 23.80 24.01 -2.07
N THR A 110 22.99 23.72 -3.09
CA THR A 110 22.44 22.37 -3.28
C THR A 110 23.54 21.34 -3.50
N ARG A 111 23.60 20.32 -2.64
CA ARG A 111 24.44 19.13 -2.86
C ARG A 111 24.04 18.46 -4.17
N THR A 112 24.99 18.24 -5.08
CA THR A 112 24.74 17.63 -6.39
C THR A 112 25.26 16.20 -6.45
N SER A 113 24.72 15.44 -7.39
CA SER A 113 25.14 14.07 -7.69
C SER A 113 25.74 13.94 -9.10
N GLU A 114 26.39 15.02 -9.55
CA GLU A 114 27.10 15.11 -10.83
C GLU A 114 28.42 14.33 -10.77
N GLN A 115 29.06 14.28 -9.60
CA GLN A 115 30.22 13.44 -9.35
C GLN A 115 29.82 11.97 -9.15
N ALA A 116 30.67 11.05 -9.64
CA ALA A 116 30.47 9.62 -9.42
C ALA A 116 30.44 9.29 -7.92
N ASN A 117 29.54 8.39 -7.51
CA ASN A 117 29.39 7.91 -6.12
C ASN A 117 29.02 8.97 -5.06
N ALA A 118 28.56 10.16 -5.46
CA ALA A 118 28.03 11.16 -4.53
C ALA A 118 26.63 10.76 -4.01
N VAL A 119 26.58 9.78 -3.12
CA VAL A 119 25.38 9.43 -2.33
C VAL A 119 25.31 10.26 -1.05
N THR A 120 24.11 10.46 -0.53
CA THR A 120 23.81 11.10 0.75
C THR A 120 23.16 10.06 1.64
N THR A 121 23.85 9.66 2.71
CA THR A 121 23.37 8.66 3.67
C THR A 121 22.95 9.32 5.00
N PRO A 122 22.17 8.64 5.86
CA PRO A 122 21.76 9.17 7.16
C PRO A 122 22.93 9.59 8.08
N GLU A 123 24.13 9.05 7.87
CA GLU A 123 25.33 9.34 8.68
C GLU A 123 26.02 10.64 8.25
N GLN A 124 25.69 11.18 7.06
CA GLN A 124 26.36 12.34 6.48
C GLN A 124 25.64 13.67 6.73
N VAL A 125 24.38 13.62 7.18
CA VAL A 125 23.50 14.79 7.38
C VAL A 125 22.56 14.53 8.55
N ASN A 126 21.74 15.51 8.94
CA ASN A 126 20.75 15.30 9.98
C ASN A 126 19.63 14.35 9.49
N LYS A 127 19.22 13.38 10.32
CA LYS A 127 18.18 12.40 10.00
C LYS A 127 16.81 13.02 9.72
N LEU A 128 16.55 14.25 10.20
CA LEU A 128 15.34 15.00 9.88
C LEU A 128 15.20 15.33 8.38
N GLN A 129 16.27 15.21 7.57
CA GLN A 129 16.15 15.25 6.12
C GLN A 129 15.22 14.18 5.55
N ALA A 130 14.89 13.12 6.31
CA ALA A 130 13.82 12.19 5.95
C ALA A 130 12.54 12.95 5.54
N TYR A 131 12.17 14.02 6.26
CA TYR A 131 10.97 14.82 5.99
C TYR A 131 11.18 15.91 4.93
N TRP A 132 12.43 16.31 4.68
CA TRP A 132 12.78 17.51 3.92
C TRP A 132 13.70 17.23 2.73
N GLY A 133 13.75 15.99 2.24
CA GLY A 133 14.63 15.58 1.17
C GLY A 133 14.40 16.38 -0.12
N MET A 134 15.48 16.77 -0.81
CA MET A 134 15.44 17.63 -2.01
C MET A 134 16.12 16.97 -3.23
N PRO A 135 15.59 15.85 -3.76
CA PRO A 135 16.21 15.13 -4.88
C PRO A 135 16.09 15.83 -6.24
N ARG A 136 15.10 16.71 -6.42
CA ARG A 136 14.92 17.53 -7.63
C ARG A 136 15.50 18.92 -7.41
N ARG A 137 16.20 19.48 -8.40
CA ARG A 137 16.67 20.87 -8.37
C ARG A 137 15.63 21.73 -9.07
N ILE A 138 14.81 22.42 -8.30
CA ILE A 138 13.70 23.25 -8.80
C ILE A 138 13.84 24.64 -8.19
N ARG A 139 13.68 25.68 -9.01
CA ARG A 139 13.53 27.06 -8.57
C ARG A 139 12.26 27.64 -9.16
N LEU A 140 11.40 28.19 -8.31
CA LEU A 140 10.19 28.90 -8.73
C LEU A 140 10.56 30.32 -9.14
N ASP A 141 9.89 30.85 -10.16
CA ASP A 141 10.11 32.20 -10.65
C ASP A 141 9.18 33.20 -9.95
N PHE A 142 9.75 33.99 -9.04
CA PHE A 142 9.06 35.08 -8.35
C PHE A 142 9.21 36.44 -9.03
N ALA A 143 9.93 36.53 -10.17
CA ALA A 143 10.12 37.77 -10.91
C ALA A 143 8.98 38.03 -11.91
N THR A 144 8.24 36.99 -12.31
CA THR A 144 7.18 37.05 -13.34
C THR A 144 5.81 36.68 -12.78
N LEU A 145 5.48 37.23 -11.61
CA LEU A 145 4.20 36.99 -10.93
C LEU A 145 3.02 37.56 -11.71
N GLN A 146 1.85 36.96 -11.51
CA GLN A 146 0.59 37.37 -12.12
C GLN A 146 -0.52 37.47 -11.07
N SER A 147 -1.48 38.36 -11.31
CA SER A 147 -2.72 38.42 -10.53
C SER A 147 -3.82 37.55 -11.12
N GLY A 148 -4.71 37.03 -10.26
CA GLY A 148 -5.91 36.31 -10.65
C GLY A 148 -6.27 35.21 -9.65
N CYS A 149 -6.94 34.15 -10.12
CA CYS A 149 -7.27 32.99 -9.29
C CYS A 149 -6.23 31.88 -9.45
N CYS A 150 -5.87 31.23 -8.34
CA CYS A 150 -5.07 30.02 -8.36
C CYS A 150 -5.84 28.86 -9.00
N ASP A 151 -5.21 28.17 -9.94
CA ASP A 151 -5.84 27.06 -10.67
C ASP A 151 -6.08 25.80 -9.79
N ILE A 152 -5.49 25.72 -8.59
CA ILE A 152 -5.62 24.58 -7.68
C ILE A 152 -6.67 24.82 -6.59
N CYS A 153 -6.60 25.96 -5.90
CA CYS A 153 -7.49 26.24 -4.77
C CYS A 153 -8.58 27.26 -5.09
N GLY A 154 -8.53 27.91 -6.26
CA GLY A 154 -9.48 28.95 -6.67
C GLY A 154 -9.31 30.30 -6.00
N ALA A 155 -8.45 30.41 -4.97
CA ALA A 155 -8.25 31.66 -4.24
C ALA A 155 -7.63 32.75 -5.14
N GLU A 156 -8.09 33.99 -4.95
CA GLU A 156 -7.48 35.17 -5.55
C GLU A 156 -6.10 35.44 -4.93
N SER A 157 -5.15 35.87 -5.77
CA SER A 157 -3.78 36.14 -5.39
C SER A 157 -3.13 37.05 -6.43
N ASP A 158 -2.34 38.02 -5.96
CA ASP A 158 -1.48 38.86 -6.82
C ASP A 158 -0.10 38.23 -7.09
N GLU A 159 0.19 37.12 -6.41
CA GLU A 159 1.48 36.43 -6.46
C GLU A 159 1.39 35.05 -7.13
N LEU A 160 0.64 34.92 -8.22
CA LEU A 160 0.55 33.63 -8.91
C LEU A 160 1.85 33.29 -9.63
N LEU A 161 2.34 32.08 -9.37
CA LEU A 161 3.54 31.48 -9.93
C LEU A 161 3.17 30.65 -11.16
N GLY A 162 3.71 31.02 -12.33
CA GLY A 162 3.50 30.29 -13.59
C GLY A 162 4.72 29.53 -14.11
N PHE A 163 5.92 29.89 -13.63
CA PHE A 163 7.18 29.39 -14.21
C PHE A 163 8.13 28.81 -13.16
N MET A 164 8.93 27.85 -13.61
CA MET A 164 10.00 27.26 -12.81
C MET A 164 11.18 26.86 -13.69
N THR A 165 12.37 26.85 -13.11
CA THR A 165 13.57 26.27 -13.71
C THR A 165 13.88 24.94 -13.03
N VAL A 166 14.22 23.92 -13.83
CA VAL A 166 14.56 22.58 -13.34
C VAL A 166 15.94 22.16 -13.84
N LYS A 167 16.74 21.53 -12.99
CA LYS A 167 18.00 20.84 -13.37
C LYS A 167 18.02 19.41 -12.86
N ASN A 168 18.75 18.54 -13.55
CA ASN A 168 19.05 17.19 -13.10
C ASN A 168 20.22 17.17 -12.09
N TYR A 169 20.50 15.99 -11.54
CA TYR A 169 21.57 15.71 -10.58
C TYR A 169 21.44 16.46 -9.24
N GLY A 170 20.23 16.49 -8.66
CA GLY A 170 20.02 16.89 -7.26
C GLY A 170 20.60 15.89 -6.27
N VAL A 171 20.15 15.96 -5.02
CA VAL A 171 20.66 15.08 -3.95
C VAL A 171 20.30 13.62 -4.26
N ASN A 172 21.28 12.73 -4.16
CA ASN A 172 21.10 11.29 -4.39
C ASN A 172 21.12 10.57 -3.04
N TYR A 173 19.95 10.16 -2.56
CA TYR A 173 19.79 9.54 -1.25
C TYR A 173 19.94 8.02 -1.32
N ASP A 174 20.61 7.42 -0.33
CA ASP A 174 20.74 5.96 -0.19
C ASP A 174 20.77 5.54 1.29
N GLY A 175 20.28 4.34 1.59
CA GLY A 175 20.28 3.79 2.95
C GLY A 175 19.25 4.41 3.92
N TRP A 176 18.25 5.13 3.44
CA TRP A 176 17.31 5.87 4.29
C TRP A 176 16.06 5.08 4.70
N ARG A 177 15.68 5.21 5.98
CA ARG A 177 14.38 4.77 6.51
C ARG A 177 13.54 5.96 6.97
N HIS A 178 12.37 6.11 6.39
CA HIS A 178 11.46 7.19 6.65
C HIS A 178 10.39 6.77 7.68
N PRO A 179 10.12 7.58 8.72
CA PRO A 179 9.23 7.17 9.81
C PRO A 179 7.76 6.90 9.40
N LEU A 180 7.31 7.50 8.30
CA LEU A 180 5.94 7.37 7.78
C LEU A 180 5.81 6.38 6.60
N THR A 181 6.86 5.60 6.31
CA THR A 181 6.83 4.64 5.19
C THR A 181 7.01 3.22 5.72
N PRO A 182 6.17 2.27 5.29
CA PRO A 182 6.38 0.86 5.58
C PRO A 182 7.44 0.27 4.65
N TYR A 183 8.11 -0.77 5.13
CA TYR A 183 9.25 -1.39 4.46
C TYR A 183 9.11 -2.91 4.39
N ARG A 184 9.80 -3.51 3.44
CA ARG A 184 9.95 -4.97 3.33
C ARG A 184 11.40 -5.36 3.09
N ALA A 185 11.82 -6.47 3.66
CA ALA A 185 13.13 -7.08 3.44
C ALA A 185 12.94 -8.50 2.88
N PRO A 186 13.60 -8.87 1.78
CA PRO A 186 13.54 -10.24 1.27
C PRO A 186 14.03 -11.24 2.33
N VAL A 187 13.37 -12.39 2.47
CA VAL A 187 13.80 -13.43 3.43
C VAL A 187 15.24 -13.91 3.13
N LYS A 188 15.63 -13.89 1.86
CA LYS A 188 16.95 -14.30 1.37
C LYS A 188 18.05 -13.25 1.59
N ASP A 189 17.70 -12.00 1.86
CA ASP A 189 18.65 -10.91 2.08
C ASP A 189 18.02 -9.90 3.06
N GLN A 190 18.28 -10.11 4.34
CA GLN A 190 17.70 -9.30 5.42
C GLN A 190 18.41 -7.93 5.57
N ASN A 191 19.56 -7.75 4.94
CA ASN A 191 20.27 -6.47 4.96
C ASN A 191 19.65 -5.49 3.96
N ALA A 192 19.05 -6.01 2.87
CA ALA A 192 18.27 -5.21 1.95
C ALA A 192 16.90 -4.88 2.53
N PHE A 193 16.50 -3.61 2.40
CA PHE A 193 15.14 -3.17 2.72
C PHE A 193 14.62 -2.24 1.62
N PHE A 194 13.34 -2.39 1.30
CA PHE A 194 12.68 -1.68 0.23
C PHE A 194 11.43 -1.02 0.75
N SER A 195 11.23 0.25 0.41
CA SER A 195 9.96 0.94 0.63
C SER A 195 8.82 0.13 -0.01
N VAL A 196 7.72 -0.05 0.70
CA VAL A 196 6.48 -0.51 0.07
C VAL A 196 5.98 0.58 -0.88
N LYS A 197 5.48 0.17 -2.04
CA LYS A 197 4.93 1.07 -3.06
C LYS A 197 3.52 0.62 -3.42
N PRO A 198 2.61 1.55 -3.73
CA PRO A 198 1.34 1.19 -4.36
C PRO A 198 1.60 0.36 -5.63
N GLN A 199 0.69 -0.56 -5.94
CA GLN A 199 0.72 -1.38 -7.16
C GLN A 199 -0.62 -1.21 -7.90
N PRO A 200 -0.72 -1.63 -9.18
CA PRO A 200 -2.00 -1.69 -9.87
C PRO A 200 -3.06 -2.43 -9.04
N GLY A 201 -4.20 -1.78 -8.80
CA GLY A 201 -5.25 -2.27 -7.89
C GLY A 201 -5.21 -1.70 -6.48
N GLY A 202 -4.18 -0.92 -6.14
CA GLY A 202 -4.04 -0.21 -4.87
C GLY A 202 -3.55 -1.08 -3.71
N LEU A 203 -3.67 -0.54 -2.49
CA LEU A 203 -3.49 -1.33 -1.29
C LEU A 203 -4.75 -2.11 -1.03
N ILE A 204 -4.60 -3.40 -0.91
CA ILE A 204 -5.71 -4.30 -0.63
C ILE A 204 -5.54 -4.87 0.76
N TRP A 205 -6.64 -5.34 1.34
CA TRP A 205 -6.64 -5.89 2.70
C TRP A 205 -5.69 -7.09 2.88
N ARG A 206 -5.17 -7.68 1.79
CA ARG A 206 -4.04 -8.63 1.83
C ARG A 206 -2.77 -8.01 2.41
N ASP A 207 -2.44 -6.80 2.01
CA ASP A 207 -1.18 -6.12 2.36
C ASP A 207 -1.28 -5.42 3.74
N TRP A 208 -2.52 -5.20 4.21
CA TRP A 208 -2.86 -4.53 5.46
C TRP A 208 -2.15 -5.06 6.70
N LEU A 209 -1.95 -6.39 6.81
CA LEU A 209 -1.30 -6.97 7.99
C LEU A 209 0.14 -6.44 8.13
N GLY A 210 0.89 -6.37 7.03
CA GLY A 210 2.25 -5.81 7.00
C GLY A 210 2.29 -4.29 7.17
N LEU A 211 1.17 -3.59 6.98
CA LEU A 211 1.04 -2.15 7.25
C LEU A 211 0.68 -1.86 8.73
N SER A 212 0.07 -2.82 9.41
CA SER A 212 -0.38 -2.68 10.80
C SER A 212 0.61 -3.26 11.81
N GLN A 213 1.27 -4.37 11.46
CA GLN A 213 2.07 -5.18 12.36
C GLN A 213 3.29 -5.74 11.64
N ASN A 214 4.35 -6.07 12.38
CA ASN A 214 5.45 -6.82 11.78
C ASN A 214 4.91 -8.18 11.29
N ASN A 215 5.19 -8.49 10.04
CA ASN A 215 4.64 -9.67 9.39
C ASN A 215 5.74 -10.42 8.63
N GLN A 216 5.56 -11.73 8.48
CA GLN A 216 6.43 -12.56 7.67
C GLN A 216 5.58 -13.29 6.64
N THR A 217 5.94 -13.12 5.39
CA THR A 217 5.44 -13.89 4.25
C THR A 217 6.51 -14.88 3.80
N GLU A 218 6.19 -15.75 2.85
CA GLU A 218 7.18 -16.68 2.27
C GLU A 218 8.36 -15.94 1.62
N ALA A 219 8.12 -14.74 1.08
CA ALA A 219 9.12 -13.99 0.32
C ALA A 219 9.77 -12.85 1.10
N ASN A 220 9.06 -12.23 2.06
CA ASN A 220 9.50 -11.01 2.72
C ASN A 220 9.18 -10.98 4.21
N TYR A 221 10.07 -10.33 4.97
CA TYR A 221 9.74 -9.70 6.24
C TYR A 221 9.16 -8.31 5.97
N GLU A 222 7.96 -8.04 6.47
CA GLU A 222 7.24 -6.79 6.31
C GLU A 222 7.22 -6.04 7.63
N SER A 223 7.49 -4.74 7.55
CA SER A 223 7.56 -3.84 8.69
C SER A 223 6.63 -2.66 8.44
N PRO A 224 5.67 -2.38 9.34
CA PRO A 224 4.87 -1.18 9.25
C PRO A 224 5.77 0.06 9.43
N ALA A 225 5.24 1.23 9.09
CA ALA A 225 5.93 2.49 9.32
C ALA A 225 6.23 2.67 10.82
N GLN A 226 7.35 3.34 11.14
CA GLN A 226 7.78 3.56 12.52
C GLN A 226 6.69 4.23 13.37
N VAL A 227 5.96 5.18 12.79
CA VAL A 227 4.83 5.87 13.45
C VAL A 227 3.74 4.91 13.93
N VAL A 228 3.41 3.89 13.13
CA VAL A 228 2.41 2.86 13.47
C VAL A 228 2.93 1.96 14.59
N LYS A 229 4.22 1.58 14.54
CA LYS A 229 4.86 0.79 15.61
C LYS A 229 4.83 1.53 16.95
N VAL A 230 5.20 2.81 16.94
CA VAL A 230 5.22 3.64 18.14
C VAL A 230 3.83 3.81 18.70
N PHE A 231 2.82 4.03 17.85
CA PHE A 231 1.44 4.14 18.30
C PHE A 231 0.96 2.84 18.97
N ASN A 232 1.15 1.68 18.33
CA ASN A 232 0.75 0.39 18.89
C ASN A 232 1.43 0.10 20.23
N ALA A 233 2.68 0.51 20.42
CA ALA A 233 3.42 0.33 21.67
C ALA A 233 2.88 1.16 22.85
N ARG A 234 2.16 2.27 22.59
CA ARG A 234 1.67 3.16 23.66
C ARG A 234 0.40 2.68 24.36
N SER A 235 -0.31 1.70 23.81
CA SER A 235 -1.55 1.14 24.40
C SER A 235 -2.54 2.22 24.89
N LEU A 236 -2.84 3.20 24.03
CA LEU A 236 -3.76 4.29 24.40
C LEU A 236 -5.17 3.77 24.63
N THR A 237 -5.80 4.14 25.75
CA THR A 237 -7.20 3.84 26.04
C THR A 237 -8.13 4.88 25.41
N ASP A 238 -9.40 4.52 25.25
CA ASP A 238 -10.46 5.42 24.74
C ASP A 238 -10.18 6.03 23.36
N VAL A 239 -9.30 5.38 22.58
CA VAL A 239 -8.95 5.77 21.21
C VAL A 239 -9.37 4.64 20.28
N LYS A 240 -10.11 5.01 19.23
CA LYS A 240 -10.26 4.16 18.05
C LYS A 240 -9.38 4.71 16.95
N ALA A 241 -8.42 3.91 16.52
CA ALA A 241 -7.47 4.27 15.48
C ALA A 241 -7.63 3.39 14.24
N GLY A 242 -7.35 4.00 13.09
CA GLY A 242 -7.16 3.35 11.81
C GLY A 242 -5.76 3.60 11.27
N ILE A 243 -5.52 3.08 10.07
CA ILE A 243 -4.36 3.39 9.24
C ILE A 243 -4.87 4.02 7.96
N TRP A 244 -4.31 5.17 7.64
CA TRP A 244 -4.49 5.83 6.36
C TRP A 244 -3.24 5.63 5.51
N GLY A 245 -3.33 4.75 4.51
CA GLY A 245 -2.26 4.43 3.58
C GLY A 245 -2.52 5.04 2.22
N PHE A 246 -1.57 5.82 1.70
CA PHE A 246 -1.71 6.48 0.40
C PHE A 246 -0.39 6.63 -0.36
N GLY A 247 -0.49 6.73 -1.68
CA GLY A 247 0.64 7.00 -2.55
C GLY A 247 0.29 6.87 -4.04
N ALA A 248 1.19 7.37 -4.90
CA ALA A 248 1.06 7.24 -6.34
C ALA A 248 1.81 6.02 -6.89
N ASP A 249 1.14 5.22 -7.71
CA ASP A 249 1.76 4.17 -8.53
C ASP A 249 2.39 4.79 -9.78
N PHE A 250 3.69 4.51 -9.97
CA PHE A 250 4.47 5.00 -11.09
C PHE A 250 5.08 3.83 -11.88
N ASP A 251 5.00 3.95 -13.19
CA ASP A 251 5.83 3.20 -14.13
C ASP A 251 6.94 4.09 -14.66
N ASN A 252 8.11 3.97 -14.05
CA ASN A 252 9.22 4.91 -14.23
C ASN A 252 8.77 6.35 -13.92
N MET A 253 8.55 7.19 -14.94
CA MET A 253 8.08 8.57 -14.80
C MET A 253 6.56 8.72 -14.97
N LYS A 254 5.89 7.67 -15.48
CA LYS A 254 4.46 7.71 -15.82
C LYS A 254 3.66 7.41 -14.57
N ILE A 255 2.90 8.40 -14.09
CA ILE A 255 1.89 8.13 -13.07
C ILE A 255 0.77 7.27 -13.66
N ARG A 256 0.38 6.22 -12.94
CA ARG A 256 -0.75 5.36 -13.31
C ARG A 256 -2.00 5.73 -12.52
N CYS A 257 -1.89 5.84 -11.20
CA CYS A 257 -3.00 6.11 -10.31
C CYS A 257 -2.52 6.63 -8.95
N TRP A 258 -3.33 7.46 -8.29
CA TRP A 258 -3.22 7.72 -6.86
C TRP A 258 -4.09 6.71 -6.12
N TYR A 259 -3.49 5.99 -5.18
CA TYR A 259 -4.19 5.04 -4.32
C TYR A 259 -4.26 5.56 -2.90
N GLU A 260 -5.41 5.35 -2.28
CA GLU A 260 -5.71 5.80 -0.94
C GLU A 260 -6.65 4.81 -0.27
N HIS A 261 -6.29 4.38 0.93
CA HIS A 261 -7.04 3.37 1.65
C HIS A 261 -7.03 3.67 3.15
N HIS A 262 -8.20 3.45 3.76
CA HIS A 262 -8.42 3.54 5.19
C HIS A 262 -8.73 2.15 5.72
N PHE A 263 -7.91 1.68 6.65
CA PHE A 263 -8.05 0.36 7.25
C PHE A 263 -8.14 0.45 8.78
N PRO A 264 -8.77 -0.54 9.46
CA PRO A 264 -8.65 -0.66 10.91
C PRO A 264 -7.18 -0.82 11.32
N LEU A 265 -6.77 -0.25 12.45
CA LEU A 265 -5.44 -0.52 12.99
C LEU A 265 -5.53 -1.73 13.93
N LEU A 266 -4.75 -2.78 13.68
CA LEU A 266 -4.68 -3.92 14.59
C LEU A 266 -3.94 -3.54 15.88
N MET A 267 -4.70 -3.32 16.94
CA MET A 267 -4.15 -3.08 18.28
C MET A 267 -4.04 -4.36 19.12
N THR A 268 -4.78 -5.42 18.76
CA THR A 268 -4.84 -6.68 19.52
C THR A 268 -3.98 -7.77 18.90
N GLU A 269 -2.76 -7.98 19.41
CA GLU A 269 -1.81 -8.95 18.87
C GLU A 269 -2.34 -10.40 18.85
N GLY A 270 -3.19 -10.77 19.81
CA GLY A 270 -3.78 -12.10 19.91
C GLY A 270 -4.61 -12.52 18.70
N LEU A 271 -5.10 -11.58 17.88
CA LEU A 271 -5.90 -11.86 16.68
C LEU A 271 -5.04 -12.17 15.45
N ILE A 272 -3.74 -11.84 15.47
CA ILE A 272 -2.84 -11.96 14.32
C ILE A 272 -2.79 -13.39 13.74
N PRO A 273 -2.66 -14.46 14.55
CA PRO A 273 -2.62 -15.82 14.00
C PRO A 273 -3.87 -16.19 13.20
N ASP A 274 -5.04 -15.78 13.67
CA ASP A 274 -6.32 -16.09 13.01
C ASP A 274 -6.53 -15.25 11.75
N LEU A 275 -6.15 -13.98 11.78
CA LEU A 275 -6.17 -13.12 10.60
C LEU A 275 -5.19 -13.62 9.51
N ARG A 276 -4.02 -14.15 9.90
CA ARG A 276 -3.11 -14.82 8.95
C ARG A 276 -3.78 -16.03 8.29
N LYS A 277 -4.47 -16.88 9.04
CA LYS A 277 -5.24 -18.01 8.46
C LYS A 277 -6.33 -17.52 7.50
N ALA A 278 -7.00 -16.41 7.81
CA ALA A 278 -8.01 -15.81 6.96
C ALA A 278 -7.43 -15.34 5.61
N VAL A 279 -6.30 -14.62 5.64
CA VAL A 279 -5.57 -14.17 4.45
C VAL A 279 -5.08 -15.35 3.61
N GLN A 280 -4.48 -16.37 4.25
CA GLN A 280 -4.04 -17.59 3.56
C GLN A 280 -5.20 -18.33 2.88
N THR A 281 -6.36 -18.40 3.54
CA THR A 281 -7.57 -19.00 2.96
C THR A 281 -8.00 -18.26 1.70
N ALA A 282 -7.97 -16.93 1.70
CA ALA A 282 -8.33 -16.11 0.57
C ALA A 282 -7.32 -16.24 -0.59
N ALA A 283 -6.02 -16.20 -0.30
CA ALA A 283 -4.97 -16.39 -1.31
C ALA A 283 -5.11 -17.75 -2.03
N ARG A 284 -5.42 -18.82 -1.27
CA ARG A 284 -5.69 -20.14 -1.84
C ARG A 284 -6.94 -20.15 -2.73
N LEU A 285 -8.03 -19.52 -2.30
CA LEU A 285 -9.26 -19.43 -3.08
C LEU A 285 -9.10 -18.59 -4.35
N LEU A 286 -8.33 -17.50 -4.31
CA LEU A 286 -7.97 -16.72 -5.49
C LEU A 286 -7.13 -17.54 -6.48
N SER A 287 -6.17 -18.33 -5.99
CA SER A 287 -5.38 -19.23 -6.85
C SER A 287 -6.27 -20.27 -7.57
N LEU A 288 -7.25 -20.82 -6.84
CA LEU A 288 -8.26 -21.71 -7.41
C LEU A 288 -9.13 -21.00 -8.44
N LEU A 289 -9.58 -19.78 -8.15
CA LEU A 289 -10.38 -18.96 -9.07
C LEU A 289 -9.67 -18.73 -10.40
N ARG A 290 -8.40 -18.29 -10.34
CA ARG A 290 -7.57 -18.03 -11.52
C ARG A 290 -7.43 -19.28 -12.37
N SER A 291 -7.16 -20.42 -11.73
CA SER A 291 -7.02 -21.70 -12.43
C SER A 291 -8.33 -22.13 -13.08
N ALA A 292 -9.45 -21.98 -12.37
CA ALA A 292 -10.78 -22.29 -12.89
C ALA A 292 -11.13 -21.43 -14.11
N LEU A 293 -10.97 -20.11 -14.02
CA LEU A 293 -11.27 -19.18 -15.11
C LEU A 293 -10.41 -19.45 -16.34
N LYS A 294 -9.11 -19.71 -16.17
CA LYS A 294 -8.23 -20.05 -17.30
C LYS A 294 -8.63 -21.34 -18.00
N GLU A 295 -9.01 -22.38 -17.25
CA GLU A 295 -9.50 -23.63 -17.85
C GLU A 295 -10.88 -23.49 -18.50
N ALA A 296 -11.69 -22.54 -18.06
CA ALA A 296 -12.99 -22.26 -18.67
C ALA A 296 -12.87 -21.43 -19.96
N TRP A 297 -12.00 -20.43 -19.98
CA TRP A 297 -11.82 -19.52 -21.12
C TRP A 297 -10.96 -20.10 -22.24
N PHE A 298 -9.98 -20.95 -21.94
CA PHE A 298 -9.00 -21.43 -22.92
C PHE A 298 -9.05 -22.96 -23.06
N ALA A 299 -8.94 -23.46 -24.29
CA ALA A 299 -8.83 -24.89 -24.56
C ALA A 299 -7.60 -25.52 -23.89
N ASN A 300 -6.50 -24.77 -23.82
CA ASN A 300 -5.33 -25.10 -23.04
C ASN A 300 -4.97 -23.92 -22.13
N ALA A 301 -5.16 -24.09 -20.82
CA ALA A 301 -4.89 -23.04 -19.83
C ALA A 301 -3.42 -22.57 -19.81
N LYS A 302 -2.47 -23.40 -20.29
CA LYS A 302 -1.05 -23.04 -20.41
C LYS A 302 -0.80 -22.02 -21.52
N ASP A 303 -1.69 -21.93 -22.50
CA ASP A 303 -1.59 -21.00 -23.62
C ASP A 303 -2.30 -19.66 -23.35
N ALA A 304 -2.88 -19.49 -22.16
CA ALA A 304 -3.55 -18.26 -21.74
C ALA A 304 -2.55 -17.09 -21.68
N ARG A 305 -2.61 -16.20 -22.68
CA ARG A 305 -1.83 -14.96 -22.77
C ARG A 305 -2.71 -13.75 -22.47
N GLY A 306 -2.10 -12.70 -21.92
CA GLY A 306 -2.79 -11.45 -21.60
C GLY A 306 -2.65 -11.07 -20.12
N ASP A 307 -3.22 -9.92 -19.78
CA ASP A 307 -3.28 -9.42 -18.40
C ASP A 307 -4.54 -9.94 -17.69
N PHE A 308 -4.33 -10.74 -16.65
CA PHE A 308 -5.39 -11.27 -15.79
C PHE A 308 -5.39 -10.64 -14.40
N SER A 309 -4.61 -9.57 -14.20
CA SER A 309 -4.50 -8.89 -12.91
C SER A 309 -5.85 -8.37 -12.38
N PHE A 310 -6.79 -8.05 -13.27
CA PHE A 310 -8.16 -7.65 -12.89
C PHE A 310 -8.86 -8.68 -12.01
N ILE A 311 -8.60 -9.99 -12.17
CA ILE A 311 -9.20 -11.05 -11.34
C ILE A 311 -8.75 -10.88 -9.89
N ASP A 312 -7.45 -10.67 -9.70
CA ASP A 312 -6.85 -10.46 -8.39
C ASP A 312 -7.41 -9.17 -7.79
N ILE A 313 -7.38 -8.05 -8.54
CA ILE A 313 -7.89 -6.73 -8.11
C ILE A 313 -9.35 -6.82 -7.65
N ASP A 314 -10.23 -7.39 -8.48
CA ASP A 314 -11.65 -7.51 -8.19
C ASP A 314 -11.90 -8.42 -6.99
N PHE A 315 -11.20 -9.55 -6.90
CA PHE A 315 -11.33 -10.48 -5.78
C PHE A 315 -11.03 -9.77 -4.46
N TRP A 316 -9.91 -9.06 -4.36
CA TRP A 316 -9.52 -8.41 -3.11
C TRP A 316 -10.44 -7.24 -2.77
N ASN A 317 -10.79 -6.39 -3.74
CA ASN A 317 -11.67 -5.26 -3.51
C ASN A 317 -13.09 -5.69 -3.11
N LEU A 318 -13.69 -6.63 -3.85
CA LEU A 318 -15.07 -7.08 -3.60
C LEU A 318 -15.21 -7.91 -2.31
N THR A 319 -14.12 -8.49 -1.81
CA THR A 319 -14.12 -9.25 -0.54
C THR A 319 -13.75 -8.41 0.68
N GLN A 320 -13.32 -7.15 0.50
CA GLN A 320 -12.86 -6.29 1.59
C GLN A 320 -13.90 -6.13 2.71
N GLY A 321 -15.16 -5.87 2.37
CA GLY A 321 -16.22 -5.71 3.37
C GLY A 321 -16.40 -6.95 4.25
N ARG A 322 -16.23 -8.15 3.69
CA ARG A 322 -16.29 -9.41 4.44
C ARG A 322 -15.13 -9.55 5.43
N PHE A 323 -13.95 -9.10 5.02
CA PHE A 323 -12.75 -9.15 5.86
C PHE A 323 -12.85 -8.16 7.02
N LEU A 324 -13.33 -6.95 6.76
CA LEU A 324 -13.58 -5.95 7.80
C LEU A 324 -14.61 -6.45 8.82
N ASN A 325 -15.66 -7.14 8.38
CA ASN A 325 -16.63 -7.79 9.28
C ASN A 325 -15.99 -8.90 10.11
N LEU A 326 -15.06 -9.69 9.54
CA LEU A 326 -14.30 -10.69 10.29
C LEU A 326 -13.47 -10.04 11.40
N ILE A 327 -12.72 -8.98 11.09
CA ILE A 327 -11.93 -8.24 12.09
C ILE A 327 -12.84 -7.74 13.21
N HIS A 328 -13.93 -7.06 12.85
CA HIS A 328 -14.90 -6.54 13.81
C HIS A 328 -15.49 -7.66 14.69
N ASP A 329 -15.86 -8.80 14.10
CA ASP A 329 -16.37 -9.94 14.86
C ASP A 329 -15.35 -10.47 15.88
N LEU A 330 -14.07 -10.56 15.49
CA LEU A 330 -12.99 -11.05 16.35
C LEU A 330 -12.64 -10.05 17.46
N GLU A 331 -12.60 -8.75 17.17
CA GLU A 331 -12.38 -7.69 18.15
C GLU A 331 -13.47 -7.64 19.22
N ASN A 332 -14.72 -7.98 18.86
CA ASN A 332 -15.83 -8.09 19.80
C ASN A 332 -15.90 -9.44 20.54
N GLY A 333 -14.83 -10.24 20.51
CA GLY A 333 -14.70 -11.45 21.31
C GLY A 333 -15.48 -12.66 20.79
N HIS A 334 -15.96 -12.66 19.54
CA HIS A 334 -16.53 -13.87 18.96
C HIS A 334 -15.47 -14.96 18.78
N LYS A 335 -15.89 -16.22 18.89
CA LYS A 335 -15.00 -17.38 18.77
C LYS A 335 -14.31 -17.43 17.40
N PRO A 336 -12.96 -17.44 17.34
CA PRO A 336 -12.24 -17.41 16.08
C PRO A 336 -12.58 -18.56 15.13
N ASP A 337 -12.69 -19.79 15.64
CA ASP A 337 -12.97 -20.97 14.79
C ASP A 337 -14.31 -20.86 14.05
N GLU A 338 -15.36 -20.38 14.72
CA GLU A 338 -16.68 -20.20 14.11
C GLU A 338 -16.63 -19.12 13.01
N ARG A 339 -15.96 -18.00 13.29
CA ARG A 339 -15.84 -16.87 12.36
C ARG A 339 -14.95 -17.19 11.17
N LEU A 340 -13.84 -17.90 11.36
CA LEU A 340 -12.97 -18.38 10.28
C LEU A 340 -13.69 -19.41 9.39
N ASN A 341 -14.51 -20.28 9.95
CA ASN A 341 -15.33 -21.21 9.17
C ASN A 341 -16.40 -20.47 8.33
N LYS A 342 -17.07 -19.48 8.92
CA LYS A 342 -18.01 -18.59 8.21
C LYS A 342 -17.30 -17.85 7.07
N TRP A 343 -16.16 -17.22 7.36
CA TRP A 343 -15.30 -16.54 6.40
C TRP A 343 -14.93 -17.44 5.22
N GLN A 344 -14.46 -18.65 5.49
CA GLN A 344 -14.10 -19.61 4.45
C GLN A 344 -15.29 -19.97 3.55
N ARG A 345 -16.48 -20.16 4.14
CA ARG A 345 -17.71 -20.46 3.38
C ARG A 345 -18.13 -19.29 2.51
N GLU A 346 -18.11 -18.08 3.04
CA GLU A 346 -18.48 -16.87 2.30
C GLU A 346 -17.54 -16.60 1.13
N LEU A 347 -16.22 -16.70 1.35
CA LEU A 347 -15.25 -16.54 0.26
C LEU A 347 -15.41 -17.63 -0.80
N TRP A 348 -15.64 -18.88 -0.41
CA TRP A 348 -15.86 -19.95 -1.38
C TRP A 348 -17.10 -19.70 -2.25
N LEU A 349 -18.20 -19.24 -1.63
CA LEU A 349 -19.42 -18.85 -2.35
C LEU A 349 -19.14 -17.69 -3.30
N PHE A 350 -18.45 -16.65 -2.82
CA PHE A 350 -18.04 -15.52 -3.65
C PHE A 350 -17.21 -15.98 -4.87
N THR A 351 -16.19 -16.82 -4.64
CA THR A 351 -15.34 -17.33 -5.72
C THR A 351 -16.14 -18.10 -6.78
N ARG A 352 -17.10 -18.92 -6.34
CA ARG A 352 -17.96 -19.68 -7.24
C ARG A 352 -18.89 -18.77 -8.04
N CYS A 353 -19.56 -17.81 -7.40
CA CYS A 353 -20.43 -16.84 -8.06
C CYS A 353 -19.64 -15.99 -9.07
N TYR A 354 -18.50 -15.46 -8.64
CA TYR A 354 -17.63 -14.67 -9.52
C TYR A 354 -17.14 -15.48 -10.73
N PHE A 355 -16.83 -16.77 -10.56
CA PHE A 355 -16.53 -17.64 -11.68
C PHE A 355 -17.72 -17.73 -12.65
N ASP A 356 -18.91 -18.03 -12.14
CA ASP A 356 -20.13 -18.17 -12.95
C ASP A 356 -20.43 -16.87 -13.72
N ASP A 357 -20.37 -15.71 -13.07
CA ASP A 357 -20.61 -14.40 -13.69
C ASP A 357 -19.62 -14.07 -14.82
N ARG A 358 -18.39 -14.60 -14.75
CA ARG A 358 -17.30 -14.30 -15.68
C ARG A 358 -17.21 -15.25 -16.88
N VAL A 359 -17.83 -16.42 -16.79
CA VAL A 359 -17.84 -17.40 -17.88
C VAL A 359 -19.16 -17.41 -18.65
N PHE A 360 -20.24 -16.88 -18.05
CA PHE A 360 -21.57 -16.77 -18.64
C PHE A 360 -21.93 -15.33 -19.02
N THR A 361 -21.00 -14.61 -19.67
CA THR A 361 -21.15 -13.18 -19.99
C THR A 361 -21.95 -12.90 -21.26
N ASN A 362 -21.98 -13.83 -22.23
CA ASN A 362 -22.66 -13.63 -23.51
C ASN A 362 -23.49 -14.87 -23.91
N PRO A 363 -24.83 -14.79 -23.90
CA PRO A 363 -25.71 -15.90 -24.30
C PRO A 363 -25.68 -16.18 -25.81
N TYR A 364 -25.09 -15.30 -26.63
CA TYR A 364 -25.05 -15.42 -28.09
C TYR A 364 -23.70 -15.88 -28.65
N GLU A 365 -22.64 -15.93 -27.84
CA GLU A 365 -21.38 -16.55 -28.23
C GLU A 365 -21.46 -18.07 -28.01
N SER A 366 -20.90 -18.84 -28.94
CA SER A 366 -20.73 -20.29 -28.81
C SER A 366 -19.66 -20.61 -27.76
N SER A 367 -19.98 -20.33 -26.50
CA SER A 367 -19.16 -20.75 -25.38
C SER A 367 -19.15 -22.27 -25.32
N ASP A 368 -17.96 -22.86 -25.14
CA ASP A 368 -17.82 -24.30 -24.93
C ASP A 368 -18.34 -24.65 -23.53
N LEU A 369 -19.65 -24.85 -23.45
CA LEU A 369 -20.38 -25.15 -22.20
C LEU A 369 -19.83 -26.41 -21.53
N GLU A 370 -19.40 -27.40 -22.30
CA GLU A 370 -18.81 -28.63 -21.75
C GLU A 370 -17.52 -28.31 -21.00
N ARG A 371 -16.63 -27.51 -21.61
CA ARG A 371 -15.39 -27.05 -20.96
C ARG A 371 -15.67 -26.23 -19.70
N ILE A 372 -16.57 -25.25 -19.79
CA ILE A 372 -16.94 -24.41 -18.64
C ILE A 372 -17.48 -25.28 -17.50
N MET A 373 -18.36 -26.24 -17.79
CA MET A 373 -18.92 -27.15 -16.79
C MET A 373 -17.89 -28.13 -16.22
N LYS A 374 -16.94 -28.63 -17.02
CA LYS A 374 -15.81 -29.44 -16.53
C LYS A 374 -14.95 -28.64 -15.56
N ALA A 375 -14.57 -27.42 -15.90
CA ALA A 375 -13.79 -26.54 -15.02
C ALA A 375 -14.57 -26.25 -13.73
N ARG A 376 -15.84 -25.85 -13.84
CA ARG A 376 -16.71 -25.58 -12.69
C ARG A 376 -16.80 -26.78 -11.75
N LYS A 377 -17.05 -27.98 -12.30
CA LYS A 377 -17.12 -29.23 -11.52
C LYS A 377 -15.79 -29.50 -10.80
N LYS A 378 -14.68 -29.46 -11.54
CA LYS A 378 -13.34 -29.72 -11.01
C LYS A 378 -13.01 -28.86 -9.78
N TYR A 379 -13.30 -27.56 -9.83
CA TYR A 379 -12.89 -26.61 -8.80
C TYR A 379 -13.94 -26.35 -7.70
N PHE A 380 -15.25 -26.50 -8.00
CA PHE A 380 -16.32 -26.05 -7.11
C PHE A 380 -17.34 -27.12 -6.69
N THR A 381 -17.13 -28.40 -6.98
CA THR A 381 -18.03 -29.47 -6.45
C THR A 381 -17.35 -30.38 -5.41
N SER A 382 -16.05 -30.62 -5.51
CA SER A 382 -15.30 -31.52 -4.61
C SER A 382 -15.06 -30.98 -3.19
N SER A 383 -15.14 -29.66 -2.97
CA SER A 383 -14.81 -29.02 -1.69
C SER A 383 -15.93 -29.10 -0.64
N ALA A 384 -17.20 -29.16 -1.05
CA ALA A 384 -18.32 -29.28 -0.11
C ALA A 384 -18.54 -30.74 0.31
N GLU A 385 -18.44 -31.67 -0.63
CA GLU A 385 -18.66 -33.11 -0.38
C GLU A 385 -17.52 -33.77 0.41
N SER A 386 -16.26 -33.34 0.24
CA SER A 386 -15.13 -33.90 0.99
C SER A 386 -15.05 -33.43 2.45
N LYS A 387 -15.59 -32.24 2.76
CA LYS A 387 -15.66 -31.73 4.14
C LYS A 387 -16.84 -32.32 4.93
N ALA A 388 -17.96 -32.61 4.27
CA ALA A 388 -19.11 -33.26 4.90
C ALA A 388 -18.86 -34.75 5.25
N ARG A 389 -17.87 -35.39 4.62
CA ARG A 389 -17.59 -36.84 4.75
C ARG A 389 -16.51 -37.24 5.78
N LYS A 390 -15.90 -36.30 6.52
CA LYS A 390 -14.94 -36.66 7.60
C LYS A 390 -15.62 -36.68 8.96
N PRO A 391 -15.98 -37.86 9.52
CA PRO A 391 -16.39 -37.93 10.92
C PRO A 391 -15.20 -37.62 11.83
N PRO A 392 -15.42 -37.07 13.04
CA PRO A 392 -14.36 -36.87 14.02
C PRO A 392 -13.75 -38.23 14.38
N LYS A 393 -12.43 -38.39 14.22
CA LYS A 393 -11.72 -39.60 14.62
C LYS A 393 -11.92 -39.81 16.13
N GLN A 394 -12.71 -40.83 16.50
CA GLN A 394 -12.74 -41.35 17.86
C GLN A 394 -11.33 -41.77 18.27
N ARG A 395 -10.81 -41.20 19.36
CA ARG A 395 -9.65 -41.73 20.08
C ARG A 395 -10.02 -43.12 20.59
N SER A 396 -9.50 -44.17 19.95
CA SER A 396 -9.52 -45.51 20.52
C SER A 396 -8.62 -45.53 21.75
N ARG A 397 -9.24 -45.64 22.93
CA ARG A 397 -8.59 -46.19 24.13
C ARG A 397 -8.35 -47.67 23.86
N ARG A 398 -7.09 -48.08 23.65
CA ARG A 398 -6.68 -49.47 23.85
C ARG A 398 -6.22 -49.63 25.29
N LEU A 399 -7.08 -50.24 26.10
CA LEU A 399 -6.68 -51.03 27.25
C LEU A 399 -6.09 -52.33 26.69
N LEU A 400 -4.89 -52.68 27.10
CA LEU A 400 -4.39 -54.06 27.13
C LEU A 400 -3.55 -54.18 28.40
N ASN A 401 -4.13 -54.87 29.39
CA ASN A 401 -3.45 -55.56 30.46
C ASN A 401 -2.61 -56.71 29.86
N GLU A 402 -1.73 -57.24 30.71
CA GLU A 402 -0.99 -58.51 30.64
C GLU A 402 0.49 -58.38 30.29
N TYR A 403 1.30 -58.28 31.36
CA TYR A 403 2.56 -58.99 31.53
C TYR A 403 2.64 -59.47 32.99
N CYS A 404 2.19 -60.71 33.22
CA CYS A 404 2.94 -61.71 34.00
C CYS A 404 4.24 -62.02 33.20
N ASP A 405 5.42 -62.33 33.71
CA ASP A 405 5.86 -62.85 35.00
C ASP A 405 7.40 -62.63 35.10
N GLU A 406 7.90 -62.62 36.33
CA GLU A 406 9.23 -63.08 36.80
C GLU A 406 10.53 -62.44 36.27
N ARG A 407 11.13 -61.53 37.05
CA ARG A 407 12.29 -61.80 37.95
C ARG A 407 12.73 -60.57 38.73
#